data_AF-F0G512-F1
#
_entry.id   AF-F0G512-F1
#
_cell.length_a   1.000
_cell.length_b   1.000
_cell.length_c   1.000
_cell.angle_alpha   90.00
_cell.angle_beta   90.00
_cell.angle_gamma   90.00
#
_symmetry.space_group_name_H-M   'P 1'
#
loop_
_entity.id
_entity.type
_entity.pdbx_description
1 polymer ?
#
loop_
_entity_poly.entity_id
_entity_poly.type
_entity_poly.pdbx_seq_one_letter_code
_entity_poly.pdbx_strand_id
1 'polypeptide(L)'
;MAADLGVGALIAPENGLSYVRGATGVPLSEATIGRFLRDTAGRFPERPAVVFREQQVRWTWREFAHEVDVLAAGLAALGIAKGDRVGIWSPN
;
A
#
# COMPACT_ATOMS: atom_id res chain seq x y z
N MET A 1 16.99 8.10 33.23
CA MET A 1 16.16 7.03 32.65
C MET A 1 16.87 6.54 31.41
N ALA A 2 17.21 5.25 31.40
CA ALA A 2 18.15 4.66 30.45
C ALA A 2 17.67 4.82 29.00
N ALA A 3 18.60 5.22 28.13
CA ALA A 3 18.42 5.17 26.69
C ALA A 3 18.16 3.71 26.29
N ASP A 4 17.04 3.47 25.62
CA ASP A 4 16.77 2.21 24.94
C ASP A 4 17.84 2.05 23.86
N LEU A 5 18.84 1.23 24.13
CA LEU A 5 19.88 0.87 23.17
C LEU A 5 19.18 0.11 22.05
N GLY A 6 18.91 0.79 20.95
CA GLY A 6 18.19 0.27 19.79
C GLY A 6 18.57 -1.18 19.49
N VAL A 7 17.68 -2.10 19.87
CA VAL A 7 17.89 -3.53 19.67
C VAL A 7 17.87 -3.76 18.16
N GLY A 8 19.06 -4.03 17.61
CA GLY A 8 19.21 -4.45 16.22
C GLY A 8 18.38 -5.69 15.92
N ALA A 9 18.10 -5.94 14.64
CA ALA A 9 17.31 -7.10 14.25
C ALA A 9 18.00 -8.40 14.72
N LEU A 10 17.30 -9.19 15.54
CA LEU A 10 17.63 -10.58 15.85
C LEU A 10 17.16 -11.42 14.66
N ILE A 11 18.06 -11.64 13.69
CA ILE A 11 17.78 -12.38 12.45
C ILE A 11 18.06 -13.89 12.56
N ALA A 12 18.58 -14.34 13.71
CA ALA A 12 18.78 -15.74 14.04
C ALA A 12 18.42 -16.01 15.52
N PRO A 13 18.00 -17.23 15.87
CA PRO A 13 17.77 -17.64 17.25
C PRO A 13 19.04 -17.51 18.11
N GLU A 14 18.90 -16.95 19.32
CA GLU A 14 20.00 -16.80 20.27
C GLU A 14 19.62 -17.37 21.64
N ASN A 15 20.62 -17.72 22.45
CA ASN A 15 20.43 -18.17 23.84
C ASN A 15 19.52 -19.41 24.01
N GLY A 16 19.46 -20.28 23.00
CA GLY A 16 18.64 -21.49 23.02
C GLY A 16 17.13 -21.25 22.87
N LEU A 17 16.69 -20.02 22.58
CA LEU A 17 15.29 -19.68 22.33
C LEU A 17 14.99 -19.76 20.83
N SER A 18 13.88 -20.40 20.46
CA SER A 18 13.34 -20.35 19.09
C SER A 18 12.53 -19.06 18.88
N TYR A 19 13.19 -17.91 19.01
CA TYR A 19 12.58 -16.59 18.89
C TYR A 19 13.48 -15.64 18.10
N VAL A 20 12.89 -14.91 17.15
CA VAL A 20 13.55 -13.86 16.37
C VAL A 20 12.70 -12.59 16.40
N ARG A 21 13.34 -11.44 16.41
CA ARG A 21 12.69 -10.13 16.47
C ARG A 21 13.37 -9.19 15.49
N GLY A 22 12.63 -8.72 14.48
CA GLY A 22 13.12 -7.70 13.56
C GLY A 22 13.30 -6.34 14.24
N ALA A 23 14.05 -5.45 13.58
CA ALA A 23 14.21 -4.08 14.04
C ALA A 23 12.85 -3.36 14.07
N THR A 24 12.62 -2.56 15.12
CA THR A 24 11.38 -1.79 15.32
C THR A 24 11.63 -0.28 15.36
N GLY A 25 12.85 0.16 15.03
CA GLY A 25 13.24 1.58 15.06
C GLY A 25 12.61 2.43 13.95
N VAL A 26 12.08 1.81 12.89
CA VAL A 26 11.27 2.50 11.88
C VAL A 26 9.80 2.36 12.28
N PRO A 27 9.08 3.46 12.55
CA PRO A 27 7.68 3.40 12.92
C PRO A 27 6.83 2.86 11.77
N LEU A 28 5.75 2.15 12.11
CA LEU A 28 4.75 1.72 11.14
C LEU A 28 3.96 2.94 10.64
N SER A 29 3.61 2.93 9.35
CA SER A 29 2.75 3.96 8.77
C SER A 29 1.30 3.74 9.20
N GLU A 30 0.63 4.82 9.62
CA GLU A 30 -0.82 4.82 9.91
C GLU A 30 -1.67 5.19 8.69
N ALA A 31 -1.06 5.39 7.52
CA ALA A 31 -1.78 5.77 6.31
C ALA A 31 -2.65 4.61 5.79
N THR A 32 -3.89 4.91 5.44
CA THR A 32 -4.70 3.98 4.63
C THR A 32 -4.08 3.84 3.23
N ILE A 33 -4.36 2.72 2.55
CA ILE A 33 -3.89 2.50 1.18
C ILE A 33 -4.33 3.65 0.26
N GLY A 34 -5.59 4.10 0.37
CA GLY A 34 -6.09 5.23 -0.42
C GLY A 34 -5.36 6.54 -0.11
N ARG A 35 -4.99 6.80 1.15
CA ARG A 35 -4.16 7.96 1.51
C ARG A 35 -2.76 7.84 0.92
N PHE A 36 -2.13 6.67 1.03
CA PHE A 36 -0.79 6.44 0.48
C PHE A 36 -0.75 6.64 -1.04
N LEU A 37 -1.79 6.18 -1.77
CA LEU A 37 -1.94 6.40 -3.21
C LEU A 37 -2.04 7.90 -3.53
N ARG A 38 -2.93 8.64 -2.85
CA ARG A 38 -3.08 10.09 -3.06
C ARG A 38 -1.82 10.87 -2.75
N ASP A 39 -1.14 10.56 -1.64
CA ASP A 39 0.10 11.22 -1.25
C ASP A 39 1.21 10.95 -2.29
N THR A 40 1.29 9.72 -2.81
CA THR A 40 2.25 9.37 -3.88
C THR A 40 1.92 10.08 -5.19
N ALA A 41 0.64 10.11 -5.58
CA ALA A 41 0.21 10.79 -6.80
C ALA A 41 0.41 12.31 -6.73
N GLY A 42 0.22 12.92 -5.56
CA GLY A 42 0.54 14.34 -5.35
C GLY A 42 2.04 14.64 -5.46
N ARG A 43 2.90 13.74 -4.98
CA ARG A 43 4.37 13.90 -5.04
C ARG A 43 4.94 13.67 -6.43
N PHE A 44 4.37 12.76 -7.21
CA PHE A 44 4.94 12.29 -8.48
C PHE A 44 3.92 12.25 -9.63
N PRO A 45 3.12 13.30 -9.86
CA PRO A 45 1.93 13.22 -10.68
C PRO A 45 2.19 12.77 -12.11
N GLU A 46 3.28 13.24 -12.72
CA GLU A 46 3.63 12.96 -14.13
C GLU A 46 4.53 11.72 -14.29
N ARG A 47 4.94 11.06 -13.19
CA ARG A 47 5.75 9.84 -13.30
C ARG A 47 4.84 8.66 -13.67
N PRO A 48 5.33 7.68 -14.46
CA PRO A 48 4.58 6.46 -14.73
C PRO A 48 4.22 5.72 -13.44
N ALA A 49 2.96 5.29 -13.32
CA ALA A 49 2.43 4.48 -12.21
C ALA A 49 2.00 3.10 -12.68
N VAL A 50 1.34 3.03 -13.84
CA VAL A 50 0.80 1.81 -14.41
C VAL A 50 1.33 1.64 -15.83
N VAL A 51 1.90 0.46 -16.11
CA VAL A 51 2.41 0.10 -17.45
C VAL A 51 2.02 -1.34 -17.74
N PHE A 52 0.94 -1.53 -18.51
CA PHE A 52 0.54 -2.83 -19.02
C PHE A 52 0.77 -2.89 -20.54
N ARG A 53 1.74 -3.70 -20.97
CA ARG A 53 2.18 -3.71 -22.37
C ARG A 53 1.15 -4.32 -23.32
N GLU A 54 0.54 -5.43 -22.95
CA GLU A 54 -0.37 -6.14 -23.86
C GLU A 54 -1.63 -5.33 -24.15
N GLN A 55 -2.16 -4.65 -23.14
CA GLN A 55 -3.34 -3.78 -23.22
C GLN A 55 -3.00 -2.37 -23.72
N GLN A 56 -1.71 -2.08 -24.00
CA GLN A 56 -1.22 -0.74 -24.36
C GLN A 56 -1.62 0.36 -23.36
N VAL A 57 -1.73 0.01 -22.08
CA VAL A 57 -2.08 0.95 -21.01
C VAL A 57 -0.80 1.53 -20.41
N ARG A 58 -0.72 2.85 -20.39
CA ARG A 58 0.32 3.61 -19.70
C ARG A 58 -0.34 4.79 -19.02
N TRP A 59 -0.31 4.80 -17.70
CA TRP A 59 -0.82 5.90 -16.89
C TRP A 59 0.27 6.47 -16.00
N THR A 60 0.28 7.80 -15.94
CA THR A 60 0.94 8.57 -14.89
C THR A 60 0.25 8.35 -13.54
N TRP A 61 0.87 8.75 -12.43
CA TRP A 61 0.22 8.69 -11.13
C TRP A 61 -1.06 9.54 -11.05
N ARG A 62 -1.10 10.67 -11.77
CA ARG A 62 -2.29 11.52 -11.86
C ARG A 62 -3.46 10.78 -12.52
N GLU A 63 -3.21 10.16 -13.67
CA GLU A 63 -4.22 9.40 -14.41
C GLU A 63 -4.66 8.17 -13.60
N PHE A 64 -3.71 7.45 -12.99
CA PHE A 64 -4.06 6.30 -12.15
C PHE A 64 -4.95 6.68 -10.96
N ALA A 65 -4.66 7.79 -10.28
CA ALA A 65 -5.51 8.28 -9.20
C ALA A 65 -6.92 8.65 -9.70
N HIS A 66 -7.02 9.24 -10.88
CA HIS A 66 -8.30 9.54 -11.52
C HIS A 66 -9.11 8.27 -11.81
N GLU A 67 -8.51 7.24 -12.41
CA GLU A 67 -9.19 5.97 -12.71
C GLU A 67 -9.65 5.25 -11.43
N VAL A 68 -8.87 5.33 -10.35
CA VAL A 68 -9.28 4.80 -9.04
C VAL A 68 -10.51 5.54 -8.50
N ASP A 69 -10.57 6.87 -8.62
CA ASP A 69 -11.72 7.67 -8.20
C ASP A 69 -12.96 7.37 -9.05
N VAL A 70 -12.80 7.17 -10.37
CA VAL A 70 -13.88 6.76 -11.28
C VAL A 70 -14.44 5.39 -10.86
N LEU A 71 -13.58 4.41 -10.62
CA LEU A 71 -14.00 3.08 -10.15
C LEU A 71 -14.72 3.17 -8.78
N ALA A 72 -14.16 3.92 -7.83
CA ALA A 72 -14.75 4.10 -6.51
C ALA A 72 -16.15 4.74 -6.58
N ALA A 73 -16.31 5.77 -7.41
CA ALA A 73 -17.60 6.40 -7.66
C ALA A 73 -18.59 5.42 -8.32
N GLY A 74 -18.13 4.59 -9.26
CA GLY A 74 -18.94 3.55 -9.88
C GLY A 74 -19.43 2.50 -8.89
N LEU A 75 -18.56 2.00 -8.01
CA LEU A 75 -18.94 1.05 -6.96
C LEU A 75 -19.96 1.68 -5.98
N ALA A 76 -19.74 2.94 -5.58
CA ALA A 76 -20.69 3.66 -4.74
C ALA A 76 -22.06 3.86 -5.43
N ALA A 77 -22.06 4.14 -6.73
CA ALA A 77 -23.30 4.27 -7.52
C ALA A 77 -24.07 2.94 -7.64
N LEU A 78 -23.37 1.80 -7.58
CA LEU A 78 -23.97 0.47 -7.49
C LEU A 78 -24.49 0.12 -6.08
N GLY A 79 -24.36 1.03 -5.11
CA GLY A 79 -24.84 0.86 -3.75
C GLY A 79 -23.86 0.13 -2.83
N ILE A 80 -22.62 -0.13 -3.26
CA ILE A 80 -21.61 -0.78 -2.42
C ILE A 80 -21.17 0.19 -1.32
N ALA A 81 -21.22 -0.29 -0.08
CA ALA A 81 -20.94 0.48 1.11
C ALA A 81 -19.98 -0.22 2.07
N LYS A 82 -19.56 0.51 3.10
CA LYS A 82 -18.71 -0.03 4.17
C LYS A 82 -19.40 -1.23 4.83
N GLY A 83 -18.73 -2.38 4.82
CA GLY A 83 -19.22 -3.64 5.39
C GLY A 83 -19.61 -4.66 4.32
N ASP A 84 -19.84 -4.21 3.08
CA ASP A 84 -20.10 -5.11 1.97
C ASP A 84 -18.84 -5.89 1.57
N ARG A 85 -19.05 -7.07 1.00
CA ARG A 85 -17.99 -7.96 0.53
C ARG A 85 -18.03 -7.99 -1.00
N VAL A 86 -16.93 -7.60 -1.63
CA VAL A 86 -16.79 -7.58 -3.09
C VAL A 86 -15.76 -8.63 -3.49
N GLY A 87 -16.14 -9.57 -4.35
CA GLY A 87 -15.22 -10.53 -4.96
C GLY A 87 -14.72 -10.02 -6.31
N ILE A 88 -13.42 -10.12 -6.57
CA ILE A 88 -12.82 -9.83 -7.87
C ILE A 88 -12.36 -11.16 -8.47
N TRP A 89 -12.90 -11.53 -9.62
CA TRP A 89 -12.41 -12.65 -10.42
C TRP A 89 -11.89 -12.11 -11.75
N SER A 90 -10.57 -12.01 -11.87
CA SER A 90 -9.89 -11.49 -13.05
C SER A 90 -8.68 -12.37 -13.37
N PRO A 91 -8.38 -12.65 -14.65
CA PRO A 91 -7.04 -13.07 -15.04
C PRO A 91 -6.03 -11.93 -14.80
N ASN A 92 -4.74 -12.28 -14.81
CA ASN A 92 -3.66 -11.30 -14.83
C ASN A 92 -3.37 -10.82 -16.24
#